data_AF-A0A970A1U0-F1
#
_entry.id   AF-A0A970A1U0-F1
#
_cell.length_a   1.000
_cell.length_b   1.000
_cell.length_c   1.000
_cell.angle_alpha   90.00
_cell.angle_beta   90.00
_cell.angle_gamma   90.00
#
_symmetry.space_group_name_H-M   'P 1'
#
loop_
_entity.id
_entity.type
_entity.pdbx_description
1 polymer ?
#
loop_
_entity_poly.entity_id
_entity_poly.type
_entity_poly.pdbx_seq_one_letter_code
_entity_poly.pdbx_strand_id
1 'polypeptide(L)'
;MENRKISKYVTFKRFLISYFFILLIPITMGSYVYIQAMSVIEDNAVNFENFMLQQSRDIVDKYLSSVDMAVFMLSTNSTLQTVINMPQPTYGSDNVYQLIQVINNMKTSNISGTLDSTTYVFLRKPDVVINNCYANYNIRSFYENFMKYSDIPYEDWYRLIFDTNNYKTILPSHKINTKGMS
;
A
#
# COMPACT_ATOMS: atom_id res chain seq x y z
N MET A 1 13.67 -72.39 50.87
CA MET A 1 12.64 -71.75 50.02
C MET A 1 13.11 -70.43 49.36
N GLU A 2 14.38 -70.05 49.51
CA GLU A 2 14.89 -68.71 49.15
C GLU A 2 15.31 -68.58 47.67
N ASN A 3 15.91 -69.63 47.08
CA ASN A 3 16.40 -69.63 45.70
C ASN A 3 15.32 -69.48 44.61
N ARG A 4 14.05 -69.77 44.91
CA ARG A 4 12.94 -69.65 43.95
C ARG A 4 12.48 -68.20 43.75
N LYS A 5 12.74 -67.30 44.72
CA LYS A 5 12.39 -65.88 44.61
C LYS A 5 13.37 -65.13 43.69
N ILE A 6 14.68 -65.36 43.80
CA ILE A 6 15.72 -64.69 43.00
C ILE A 6 15.53 -64.96 41.50
N SER A 7 15.23 -66.21 41.13
CA SER A 7 14.92 -66.62 39.74
C SER A 7 13.72 -65.86 39.15
N LYS A 8 12.67 -65.59 39.94
CA LYS A 8 11.49 -64.85 39.46
C LYS A 8 11.81 -63.40 39.13
N TYR A 9 12.66 -62.73 39.91
CA TYR A 9 13.08 -61.35 39.65
C TYR A 9 13.93 -61.23 38.38
N VAL A 10 14.82 -62.19 38.12
CA VAL A 10 15.65 -62.22 36.90
C VAL A 10 14.78 -62.42 35.66
N THR A 11 13.82 -63.36 35.72
CA THR A 11 12.87 -63.59 34.62
C THR A 11 11.99 -62.35 34.39
N PHE A 12 11.47 -61.73 35.45
CA PHE A 12 10.66 -60.51 35.34
C PHE A 12 11.44 -59.32 34.76
N LYS A 13 12.69 -59.09 35.22
CA LYS A 13 13.58 -58.06 34.63
C LYS A 13 13.83 -58.30 33.14
N ARG A 14 14.01 -59.55 32.72
CA ARG A 14 14.25 -59.90 31.31
C ARG A 14 13.05 -59.58 30.43
N PHE A 15 11.83 -59.87 30.88
CA PHE A 15 10.61 -59.48 30.17
C PHE A 15 10.42 -57.97 30.12
N LEU A 16 10.74 -57.26 31.20
CA LEU A 16 10.62 -55.81 31.28
C LEU A 16 11.61 -55.11 30.34
N ILE A 17 12.85 -55.61 30.23
CA ILE A 17 13.85 -55.13 29.26
C ILE A 17 13.34 -55.30 27.82
N SER A 18 12.77 -56.46 27.48
CA SER A 18 12.26 -56.71 26.11
C SER A 18 11.13 -55.75 25.76
N TYR A 19 10.24 -55.48 26.72
CA TYR A 19 9.14 -54.54 26.53
C TYR A 19 9.62 -53.08 26.41
N PHE A 20 10.70 -52.73 27.13
CA PHE A 20 11.33 -51.43 27.03
C PHE A 20 11.92 -51.18 25.64
N PHE A 21 12.59 -52.16 25.04
CA PHE A 21 13.14 -52.04 23.67
C PHE A 21 12.04 -51.90 22.61
N ILE A 22 10.92 -52.60 22.78
CA ILE A 22 9.76 -52.46 21.88
C ILE A 22 9.19 -51.02 21.94
N LEU A 23 9.22 -50.39 23.12
CA LEU A 23 8.77 -49.00 23.30
C LEU A 23 9.80 -47.97 22.78
N LEU A 24 11.08 -48.31 22.79
CA LEU A 24 12.17 -47.38 22.44
C LEU A 24 12.18 -47.06 20.94
N ILE A 25 11.88 -48.03 20.09
CA ILE A 25 11.81 -47.87 18.63
C ILE A 25 10.83 -46.76 18.22
N PRO A 26 9.54 -46.79 18.59
CA PRO A 26 8.58 -45.74 18.21
C PRO A 26 8.91 -44.38 18.82
N ILE A 27 9.52 -44.33 20.01
CA ILE A 27 9.97 -43.06 20.61
C ILE A 27 11.09 -42.43 19.78
N THR A 28 12.08 -43.22 19.37
CA THR A 28 13.19 -42.71 18.54
C THR A 28 12.72 -42.29 17.15
N MET A 29 11.82 -43.06 16.54
CA MET A 29 11.21 -42.71 15.25
C MET A 29 10.37 -41.44 15.35
N GLY A 30 9.52 -41.32 16.37
CA GLY A 30 8.70 -40.13 16.61
C GLY A 30 9.56 -38.88 16.86
N SER A 31 10.63 -39.01 17.64
CA SER A 31 11.58 -37.92 17.88
C SER A 31 12.30 -37.49 16.60
N TYR A 32 12.71 -38.44 15.76
CA TYR A 32 13.39 -38.13 14.51
C TYR A 32 12.47 -37.36 13.55
N VAL A 33 11.23 -37.81 13.40
CA VAL A 33 10.20 -37.13 12.60
C VAL A 33 9.92 -35.73 13.17
N TYR A 34 9.83 -35.59 14.49
CA TYR A 34 9.59 -34.30 15.13
C TYR A 34 10.72 -33.28 14.85
N ILE A 35 11.98 -33.72 14.92
CA ILE A 35 13.13 -32.85 14.62
C ILE A 35 13.11 -32.40 13.16
N GLN A 36 12.83 -33.30 12.20
CA GLN A 36 12.70 -32.91 10.79
C GLN A 36 11.52 -31.96 10.54
N ALA A 37 10.37 -32.21 11.19
CA ALA A 37 9.22 -31.33 11.06
C ALA A 37 9.55 -29.92 11.58
N MET A 38 10.27 -29.83 12.70
CA MET A 38 10.69 -28.56 13.28
C MET A 38 11.62 -27.77 12.35
N SER A 39 12.63 -28.42 11.76
CA SER A 39 13.56 -27.74 10.84
C SER A 39 12.84 -27.24 9.58
N VAL A 40 11.92 -28.04 9.03
CA VAL A 40 11.11 -27.64 7.86
C VAL A 40 10.19 -26.46 8.20
N ILE A 41 9.62 -26.41 9.40
CA ILE A 41 8.76 -25.31 9.84
C ILE A 41 9.56 -24.02 10.03
N GLU A 42 10.74 -24.08 10.68
CA GLU A 42 11.61 -22.90 10.85
C GLU A 42 12.08 -22.35 9.51
N ASP A 43 12.58 -23.21 8.62
CA ASP A 43 13.03 -22.80 7.28
C ASP A 43 11.88 -22.20 6.46
N ASN A 44 10.67 -22.78 6.53
CA ASN A 44 9.50 -22.24 5.84
C ASN A 44 9.03 -20.91 6.45
N ALA A 45 9.06 -20.75 7.77
CA ALA A 45 8.60 -19.53 8.44
C ALA A 45 9.49 -18.33 8.12
N VAL A 46 10.82 -18.50 8.18
CA VAL A 46 11.78 -17.43 7.85
C VAL A 46 11.70 -17.04 6.37
N ASN A 47 11.54 -18.02 5.47
CA ASN A 47 11.35 -17.75 4.05
C ASN A 47 10.00 -17.08 3.78
N PHE A 48 8.95 -17.45 4.51
CA PHE A 48 7.62 -16.87 4.38
C PHE A 48 7.58 -15.40 4.80
N GLU A 49 8.22 -15.03 5.92
CA GLU A 49 8.29 -13.64 6.37
C GLU A 49 8.96 -12.73 5.32
N ASN A 50 10.14 -13.14 4.84
CA ASN A 50 10.86 -12.41 3.80
C ASN A 50 10.10 -12.34 2.49
N PHE A 51 9.45 -13.44 2.08
CA PHE A 51 8.63 -13.49 0.88
C PHE A 51 7.42 -12.55 0.97
N MET A 52 6.76 -12.49 2.12
CA MET A 52 5.63 -11.57 2.34
C MET A 52 6.09 -10.10 2.32
N LEU A 53 7.23 -9.78 2.93
CA LEU A 53 7.81 -8.43 2.86
C LEU A 53 8.18 -8.04 1.43
N GLN A 54 8.80 -8.95 0.68
CA GLN A 54 9.11 -8.73 -0.73
C GLN A 54 7.86 -8.51 -1.57
N GLN A 55 6.83 -9.36 -1.41
CA GLN A 55 5.55 -9.15 -2.10
C GLN A 55 4.92 -7.80 -1.74
N SER A 56 4.93 -7.40 -0.46
CA SER A 56 4.40 -6.11 -0.05
C SER A 56 5.16 -4.95 -0.70
N ARG A 57 6.50 -5.04 -0.76
CA ARG A 57 7.33 -4.06 -1.46
C ARG A 57 7.01 -4.02 -2.95
N ASP A 58 6.94 -5.17 -3.60
CA ASP A 58 6.69 -5.27 -5.04
C ASP A 58 5.30 -4.73 -5.42
N ILE A 59 4.30 -4.89 -4.55
CA ILE A 59 2.98 -4.26 -4.69
C ILE A 59 3.10 -2.73 -4.66
N VAL A 60 3.84 -2.18 -3.69
CA VAL A 60 4.05 -0.73 -3.58
C VAL A 60 4.83 -0.20 -4.77
N ASP A 61 5.90 -0.87 -5.20
CA ASP A 61 6.71 -0.49 -6.35
C ASP A 61 5.88 -0.48 -7.64
N LYS A 62 5.04 -1.51 -7.83
CA LYS A 62 4.11 -1.58 -8.96
C LYS A 62 3.09 -0.43 -8.95
N TYR A 63 2.61 -0.05 -7.77
CA TYR A 63 1.72 1.10 -7.61
C TYR A 63 2.42 2.40 -7.99
N LEU A 64 3.62 2.66 -7.45
CA LEU A 64 4.40 3.86 -7.76
C LEU A 64 4.73 3.94 -9.26
N SER A 65 5.09 2.82 -9.89
CA SER A 65 5.32 2.76 -11.34
C SER A 65 4.05 3.07 -12.14
N SER A 66 2.88 2.67 -11.64
CA SER A 66 1.59 2.99 -12.28
C SER A 66 1.26 4.48 -12.16
N VAL A 67 1.56 5.09 -11.01
CA VAL A 67 1.44 6.54 -10.79
C VAL A 67 2.36 7.31 -11.73
N ASP A 68 3.62 6.89 -11.90
CA ASP A 68 4.55 7.52 -12.84
C ASP A 68 4.02 7.49 -14.28
N MET A 69 3.48 6.35 -14.71
CA MET A 69 2.90 6.21 -16.04
C MET A 69 1.66 7.10 -16.21
N ALA A 70 0.81 7.17 -15.20
CA ALA A 70 -0.35 8.07 -15.16
C ALA A 70 0.06 9.55 -15.30
N VAL A 71 1.05 10.01 -14.53
CA VAL A 71 1.59 11.37 -14.60
C VAL A 71 2.18 11.65 -15.98
N PHE A 72 2.93 10.69 -16.55
CA PHE A 72 3.48 10.81 -17.89
C PHE A 72 2.38 10.96 -18.95
N MET A 73 1.37 10.10 -18.93
CA MET A 73 0.22 10.15 -19.85
C MET A 73 -0.57 11.47 -19.72
N LEU A 74 -0.72 11.98 -18.49
CA LEU A 74 -1.34 13.28 -18.24
C LEU A 74 -0.52 14.44 -18.81
N SER A 75 0.79 14.47 -18.54
CA SER A 75 1.69 15.55 -18.96
C SER A 75 1.87 15.64 -20.48
N THR A 76 1.76 14.50 -21.17
CA THR A 76 1.88 14.39 -22.62
C THR A 76 0.53 14.54 -23.34
N ASN A 77 -0.58 14.62 -22.60
CA ASN A 77 -1.90 14.79 -23.17
C ASN A 77 -2.05 16.21 -23.75
N SER A 78 -2.25 16.30 -25.06
CA SER A 78 -2.46 17.56 -25.79
C SER A 78 -3.62 18.38 -25.25
N THR A 79 -4.64 17.74 -24.68
CA THR A 79 -5.81 18.39 -24.10
C THR A 79 -5.45 19.16 -22.81
N LEU A 80 -4.56 18.61 -21.98
CA LEU A 80 -4.08 19.31 -20.78
C LEU A 80 -3.16 20.48 -21.16
N GLN A 81 -2.32 20.31 -22.18
CA GLN A 81 -1.44 21.37 -22.71
C GLN A 81 -2.22 22.61 -23.17
N THR A 82 -3.42 22.42 -23.73
CA THR A 82 -4.31 23.52 -24.13
C THR A 82 -4.83 24.33 -22.93
N VAL A 83 -5.06 23.67 -21.79
CA VAL A 83 -5.62 24.33 -20.58
C VAL A 83 -4.55 24.99 -19.73
N ILE A 84 -3.32 24.45 -19.70
CA ILE A 84 -2.21 25.00 -18.91
C ILE A 84 -1.91 26.47 -19.27
N ASN A 85 -2.12 26.86 -20.53
CA ASN A 85 -1.85 28.22 -21.00
C ASN A 85 -3.10 29.07 -21.20
N MET A 86 -4.25 28.57 -20.73
CA MET A 86 -5.52 29.25 -20.93
C MET A 86 -5.67 30.47 -20.01
N PRO A 87 -6.23 31.60 -20.51
CA PRO A 87 -6.64 32.70 -19.64
C PRO A 87 -7.74 32.26 -18.66
N GLN A 88 -7.87 32.98 -17.53
CA GLN A 88 -8.81 32.63 -16.48
C GLN A 88 -10.24 32.44 -17.02
N PRO A 89 -10.84 31.25 -16.87
CA PRO A 89 -12.18 30.99 -17.37
C PRO A 89 -13.19 31.82 -16.57
N THR A 90 -13.84 32.75 -17.24
CA THR A 90 -14.97 33.51 -16.69
C THR A 90 -16.27 32.75 -16.94
N TYR A 91 -17.24 32.90 -16.04
CA TYR A 91 -18.52 32.21 -16.15
C TYR A 91 -19.20 32.52 -17.50
N GLY A 92 -19.58 31.48 -18.25
CA GLY A 92 -20.19 31.62 -19.58
C GLY A 92 -19.20 31.83 -20.75
N SER A 93 -17.89 31.80 -20.50
CA SER A 93 -16.89 31.85 -21.57
C SER A 93 -16.68 30.49 -22.23
N ASP A 94 -16.25 30.52 -23.50
CA ASP A 94 -15.81 29.33 -24.25
C ASP A 94 -14.70 28.56 -23.53
N ASN A 95 -13.97 29.26 -22.65
CA ASN A 95 -12.90 28.71 -21.86
C ASN A 95 -13.38 27.70 -20.81
N VAL A 96 -14.57 27.93 -20.22
CA VAL A 96 -15.20 26.99 -19.29
C VAL A 96 -15.57 25.69 -20.00
N TYR A 97 -16.05 25.79 -21.25
CA TYR A 97 -16.45 24.62 -22.04
C TYR A 97 -15.24 23.73 -22.39
N GLN A 98 -14.14 24.32 -22.81
CA GLN A 98 -12.89 23.58 -23.07
C GLN A 98 -12.39 22.88 -21.80
N LEU A 99 -12.44 23.54 -20.63
CA LEU A 99 -12.07 22.92 -19.35
C LEU A 99 -12.95 21.70 -19.02
N ILE A 100 -14.26 21.78 -19.24
CA ILE A 100 -15.19 20.65 -19.03
C ILE A 100 -14.86 19.49 -19.99
N GLN A 101 -14.52 19.78 -21.25
CA GLN A 101 -14.09 18.73 -22.19
C GLN A 101 -12.82 18.02 -21.71
N VAL A 102 -11.87 18.75 -21.13
CA VAL A 102 -10.64 18.18 -20.57
C VAL A 102 -10.95 17.24 -19.41
N ILE A 103 -11.82 17.67 -18.49
CA ILE A 103 -12.28 16.83 -17.36
C ILE A 103 -12.94 15.55 -17.87
N ASN A 104 -13.81 15.66 -18.89
CA ASN A 104 -14.48 14.50 -19.47
C ASN A 104 -13.49 13.53 -20.16
N ASN A 105 -12.46 14.06 -20.83
CA ASN A 105 -11.40 13.24 -21.43
C ASN A 105 -10.49 12.59 -20.37
N MET A 106 -10.28 13.24 -19.23
CA MET A 106 -9.55 12.67 -18.08
C MET A 106 -10.34 11.56 -17.39
N LYS A 107 -11.67 11.71 -17.26
CA LYS A 107 -12.57 10.67 -16.74
C LYS A 107 -12.49 9.38 -17.55
N THR A 108 -12.50 9.50 -18.88
CA THR A 108 -12.53 8.33 -19.78
C THR A 108 -11.19 7.61 -19.89
N SER A 109 -10.08 8.27 -19.55
CA SER A 109 -8.74 7.70 -19.65
C SER A 109 -8.30 6.87 -18.44
N ASN A 110 -9.17 6.66 -17.44
CA ASN A 110 -8.94 5.75 -16.30
C ASN A 110 -7.54 5.90 -15.68
N ILE A 111 -7.09 7.14 -15.49
CA ILE A 111 -5.88 7.43 -14.73
C ILE A 111 -6.02 7.02 -13.25
N SER A 112 -7.24 6.70 -12.83
CA SER A 112 -7.59 6.04 -11.56
C SER A 112 -7.21 4.55 -11.57
N GLY A 113 -5.93 4.24 -11.76
CA GLY A 113 -5.42 2.88 -11.64
C GLY A 113 -5.41 2.41 -10.18
N THR A 114 -6.36 1.54 -9.83
CA THR A 114 -6.29 0.46 -8.82
C THR A 114 -6.56 0.74 -7.34
N LEU A 115 -6.56 1.98 -6.84
CA LEU A 115 -7.04 2.29 -5.49
C LEU A 115 -7.72 3.65 -5.50
N ASP A 116 -8.83 3.78 -4.77
CA ASP A 116 -9.78 4.91 -4.67
C ASP A 116 -9.15 6.26 -4.24
N SER A 117 -8.09 6.68 -4.91
CA SER A 117 -7.32 7.88 -4.61
C SER A 117 -7.79 9.02 -5.49
N THR A 118 -8.21 10.11 -4.85
CA THR A 118 -8.59 11.33 -5.54
C THR A 118 -7.34 12.03 -6.06
N THR A 119 -7.21 12.14 -7.38
CA THR A 119 -6.11 12.86 -8.02
C THR A 119 -6.52 14.31 -8.24
N TYR A 120 -5.64 15.25 -7.84
CA TYR A 120 -5.83 16.68 -8.05
C TYR A 120 -4.71 17.25 -8.92
N VAL A 121 -5.07 17.99 -9.96
CA VAL A 121 -4.15 18.73 -10.83
C VAL A 121 -4.28 20.21 -10.52
N PHE A 122 -3.18 20.83 -10.09
CA PHE A 122 -3.12 22.25 -9.72
C PHE A 122 -2.55 23.07 -10.88
N LEU A 123 -3.34 24.01 -11.41
CA LEU A 123 -2.93 24.89 -12.49
C LEU A 123 -2.66 26.29 -11.96
N ARG A 124 -1.40 26.73 -11.96
CA ARG A 124 -0.98 28.04 -11.45
C ARG A 124 -1.65 29.21 -12.17
N LYS A 125 -1.79 29.09 -13.48
CA LYS A 125 -2.62 29.91 -14.35
C LYS A 125 -3.41 28.91 -15.17
N PRO A 126 -4.76 28.90 -15.15
CA PRO A 126 -5.68 29.93 -14.68
C PRO A 126 -6.09 29.95 -13.18
N ASP A 127 -5.30 29.44 -12.23
CA ASP A 127 -5.67 29.32 -10.79
C ASP A 127 -6.87 28.39 -10.59
N VAL A 128 -6.73 27.15 -11.09
CA VAL A 128 -7.78 26.13 -11.09
C VAL A 128 -7.25 24.82 -10.53
N VAL A 129 -8.06 24.14 -9.71
CA VAL A 129 -7.83 22.76 -9.27
C VAL A 129 -8.77 21.85 -10.04
N ILE A 130 -8.22 20.88 -10.77
CA ILE A 130 -8.99 19.91 -11.54
C ILE A 130 -8.91 18.55 -10.85
N ASN A 131 -10.04 17.90 -10.65
CA ASN A 131 -10.14 16.49 -10.30
C ASN A 131 -10.96 15.78 -11.38
N ASN A 132 -10.86 14.46 -11.43
CA ASN A 132 -11.66 13.58 -12.28
C ASN A 132 -13.17 13.84 -12.16
N CYS A 133 -13.71 14.49 -11.13
CA CYS A 133 -15.15 14.74 -11.02
C CYS A 133 -15.57 16.20 -11.24
N TYR A 134 -14.75 17.18 -10.86
CA TYR A 134 -15.09 18.61 -10.81
C TYR A 134 -13.84 19.48 -10.93
N ALA A 135 -14.03 20.75 -11.28
CA ALA A 135 -12.99 21.78 -11.19
C ALA A 135 -13.40 22.86 -10.18
N ASN A 136 -12.48 23.22 -9.29
CA ASN A 136 -12.62 24.39 -8.43
C ASN A 136 -11.87 25.56 -9.05
N TYR A 137 -12.60 26.63 -9.31
CA TYR A 137 -12.04 27.92 -9.67
C TYR A 137 -11.56 28.57 -8.38
N ASN A 138 -10.28 28.94 -8.33
CA ASN A 138 -9.54 29.45 -7.17
C ASN A 138 -8.96 28.37 -6.23
N ILE A 139 -7.63 28.31 -6.18
CA ILE A 139 -6.87 27.36 -5.36
C ILE A 139 -7.01 27.69 -3.85
N ARG A 140 -7.14 28.96 -3.46
CA ARG A 140 -7.36 29.35 -2.06
C ARG A 140 -8.68 28.83 -1.52
N SER A 141 -9.77 28.99 -2.27
CA SER A 141 -11.07 28.43 -1.93
C SER A 141 -11.01 26.91 -1.79
N PHE A 142 -10.24 26.22 -2.64
CA PHE A 142 -10.04 24.79 -2.51
C PHE A 142 -9.32 24.43 -1.20
N TYR A 143 -8.24 25.13 -0.87
CA TYR A 143 -7.49 24.92 0.37
C TYR A 143 -8.37 25.10 1.60
N GLU A 144 -9.09 26.21 1.69
CA GLU A 144 -9.88 26.57 2.87
C GLU A 144 -11.06 25.63 3.12
N ASN A 145 -11.68 25.10 2.05
CA ASN A 145 -12.88 24.26 2.15
C ASN A 145 -12.58 22.75 2.17
N PHE A 146 -11.53 22.29 1.47
CA PHE A 146 -11.29 20.84 1.26
C PHE A 146 -9.97 20.32 1.82
N MET A 147 -8.92 21.16 1.91
CA MET A 147 -7.56 20.72 2.28
C MET A 147 -6.93 21.53 3.42
N LYS A 148 -7.75 22.13 4.29
CA LYS A 148 -7.23 22.98 5.36
C LYS A 148 -6.42 22.16 6.36
N TYR A 149 -5.10 22.31 6.32
CA TYR A 149 -4.21 21.79 7.35
C TYR A 149 -4.30 22.69 8.58
N SER A 150 -4.33 22.09 9.78
CA SER A 150 -4.38 22.83 11.05
C SER A 150 -3.16 23.73 11.26
N ASP A 151 -2.00 23.30 10.77
CA ASP A 151 -0.69 23.86 11.15
C ASP A 151 0.06 24.54 10.00
N ILE A 152 -0.53 24.54 8.79
CA ILE A 152 0.09 25.16 7.61
C ILE A 152 -0.84 26.28 7.12
N PRO A 153 -0.41 27.55 7.07
CA PRO A 153 -1.21 28.60 6.45
C PRO A 153 -1.20 28.45 4.93
N TYR A 154 -2.23 29.00 4.27
CA TYR A 154 -2.39 28.88 2.81
C TYR A 154 -1.15 29.29 2.02
N GLU A 155 -0.50 30.40 2.40
CA GLU A 155 0.68 30.90 1.67
C GLU A 155 1.86 29.92 1.73
N ASP A 156 2.05 29.24 2.85
CA ASP A 156 3.11 28.24 3.01
C ASP A 156 2.79 26.98 2.21
N TRP A 157 1.52 26.56 2.23
CA TRP A 157 1.04 25.44 1.42
C TRP A 157 1.15 25.75 -0.08
N TYR A 158 0.79 26.96 -0.52
CA TYR A 158 0.88 27.35 -1.93
C TYR A 158 2.33 27.35 -2.42
N ARG A 159 3.27 27.86 -1.61
CA ARG A 159 4.71 27.80 -1.89
C ARG A 159 5.20 26.34 -1.93
N LEU A 160 4.74 25.50 -1.00
CA LEU A 160 5.05 24.09 -0.98
C LEU A 160 4.53 23.34 -2.22
N ILE A 161 3.46 23.79 -2.88
CA ILE A 161 2.95 23.12 -4.09
C ILE A 161 3.65 23.62 -5.36
N PHE A 162 3.90 24.94 -5.47
CA PHE A 162 4.33 25.56 -6.72
C PHE A 162 5.79 26.00 -6.79
N ASP A 163 6.44 26.27 -5.67
CA ASP A 163 7.79 26.84 -5.63
C ASP A 163 8.88 25.81 -5.26
N THR A 164 8.48 24.64 -4.76
CA THR A 164 9.39 23.50 -4.53
C THR A 164 9.33 22.49 -5.67
N ASN A 165 10.46 21.85 -5.98
CA ASN A 165 10.52 20.78 -6.97
C ASN A 165 9.92 19.48 -6.38
N ASN A 166 8.60 19.37 -6.39
CA ASN A 166 7.84 18.29 -5.74
C ASN A 166 7.81 16.97 -6.52
N TYR A 167 8.92 16.58 -7.14
CA TYR A 167 8.99 15.30 -7.84
C TYR A 167 8.96 14.16 -6.82
N LYS A 168 7.91 13.32 -6.88
CA LYS A 168 7.73 12.12 -6.02
C LYS A 168 7.84 12.41 -4.51
N THR A 169 7.42 13.60 -4.08
CA THR A 169 7.46 13.96 -2.66
C THR A 169 6.26 13.37 -1.93
N ILE A 170 6.51 12.65 -0.83
CA ILE A 170 5.47 12.10 0.05
C ILE A 170 5.28 13.10 1.20
N LEU A 171 4.07 13.62 1.35
CA LEU A 171 3.72 14.43 2.52
C LEU A 171 3.42 13.50 3.71
N PRO A 172 3.87 13.84 4.92
CA PRO A 172 3.56 13.06 6.11
C PRO A 172 2.05 13.05 6.36
N SER A 173 1.55 11.92 6.86
CA SER A 173 0.15 11.76 7.28
C SER A 173 -0.22 12.84 8.29
N HIS A 174 -1.03 13.81 7.86
CA HIS A 174 -1.57 14.85 8.72
C HIS A 174 -3.09 14.73 8.77
N LYS A 175 -3.69 15.02 9.92
CA LYS A 175 -5.16 14.99 10.06
C LYS A 175 -5.77 16.12 9.22
N ILE A 176 -6.21 15.78 8.01
CA ILE A 176 -7.02 16.67 7.19
C ILE A 176 -8.46 16.67 7.72
N ASN A 177 -9.00 17.85 8.00
CA ASN A 177 -10.38 17.99 8.44
C ASN A 177 -11.27 18.05 7.19
N THR A 178 -11.65 16.89 6.66
CA THR A 178 -12.49 16.77 5.46
C THR A 178 -13.95 17.05 5.80
N LYS A 179 -14.32 18.33 5.90
CA LYS A 179 -15.73 18.72 5.87
C LYS A 179 -16.22 18.68 4.41
N GLY A 180 -16.77 17.56 3.96
CA GLY A 180 -17.56 17.55 2.72
C GLY A 180 -17.59 16.29 1.85
N MET A 181 -17.11 15.14 2.30
CA MET A 181 -17.39 13.86 1.63
C MET A 181 -18.46 13.09 2.40
N SER A 182 -19.70 13.36 2.05
CA SER A 182 -20.89 12.54 2.29
C SER A 182 -21.62 12.37 0.97
#